data_AF-A0A7V5C1S3-F1
#
_entry.id   AF-A0A7V5C1S3-F1
#
_cell.length_a   1.000
_cell.length_b   1.000
_cell.length_c   1.000
_cell.angle_alpha   90.00
_cell.angle_beta   90.00
_cell.angle_gamma   90.00
#
_symmetry.space_group_name_H-M   'P 1'
#
loop_
_entity.id
_entity.type
_entity.pdbx_description
1 polymer ?
#
loop_
_entity_poly.entity_id
_entity_poly.type
_entity_poly.pdbx_seq_one_letter_code
_entity_poly.pdbx_strand_id
1 'polypeptide(L)' 'MMWGPWMGFGGLWMLLIVVGIVLLVIWAARGVAEGGGSGASSPKRALEILDERFARGEIDEEEYRTRRRLLEQS' A
#
# COMPACT_ATOMS: atom_id res chain seq x y z
N MET A 1 -32.82 -33.92 -18.00
CA MET A 1 -31.37 -33.99 -18.30
C MET A 1 -30.62 -33.55 -17.05
N MET A 2 -30.07 -34.51 -16.31
CA MET A 2 -29.43 -34.29 -15.01
C MET A 2 -28.01 -33.77 -15.28
N TRP A 3 -27.81 -32.45 -15.23
CA TRP A 3 -26.49 -31.85 -15.33
C TRP A 3 -25.73 -32.17 -14.04
N GLY A 4 -24.75 -33.06 -14.15
CA GLY A 4 -24.08 -33.66 -13.00
C GLY A 4 -23.26 -32.65 -12.18
N PRO A 5 -22.99 -32.94 -10.89
CA PRO A 5 -22.28 -32.04 -9.97
C PRO A 5 -20.82 -31.74 -10.35
N TRP A 6 -20.34 -32.31 -11.45
CA TRP A 6 -18.98 -32.13 -11.97
C TRP A 6 -18.70 -30.72 -12.52
N MET A 7 -19.75 -29.94 -12.82
CA MET A 7 -19.62 -28.52 -13.16
C MET A 7 -19.46 -27.60 -11.92
N GLY A 8 -19.46 -28.15 -10.70
CA GLY A 8 -19.17 -27.40 -9.47
C GLY A 8 -17.69 -27.38 -9.10
N PHE A 9 -16.95 -28.45 -9.41
CA PHE A 9 -15.53 -28.57 -9.06
C PHE A 9 -14.65 -27.57 -9.81
N GLY A 10 -14.91 -27.33 -11.10
CA GLY A 10 -14.19 -26.32 -11.87
C GLY A 10 -14.43 -24.90 -11.36
N GLY A 11 -15.68 -24.58 -11.00
CA GLY A 11 -16.04 -23.27 -10.43
C GLY A 11 -15.41 -23.03 -9.06
N LEU A 12 -15.38 -24.05 -8.21
CA LEU A 12 -14.74 -23.97 -6.90
C LEU A 12 -13.22 -23.79 -7.01
N TRP A 13 -12.57 -24.49 -7.94
CA TRP A 13 -11.14 -24.30 -8.24
C TRP A 13 -10.84 -22.90 -8.77
N MET A 14 -11.68 -22.37 -9.65
CA MET A 14 -11.53 -21.01 -10.18
C MET A 14 -11.69 -19.97 -9.06
N LEU A 15 -12.65 -20.16 -8.16
CA LEU A 15 -12.87 -19.30 -7.00
C LEU A 15 -11.66 -19.30 -6.06
N LEU A 16 -11.08 -20.47 -5.78
CA LEU A 16 -9.87 -20.59 -4.94
C LEU A 16 -8.68 -19.84 -5.54
N ILE A 17 -8.49 -19.92 -6.87
CA ILE A 17 -7.43 -19.18 -7.56
C ILE A 17 -7.66 -17.67 -7.45
N VAL A 18 -8.89 -17.20 -7.66
CA VAL A 18 -9.22 -15.76 -7.54
C VAL A 18 -8.98 -15.26 -6.13
N VAL A 19 -9.45 -15.99 -5.12
CA VAL A 19 -9.22 -15.64 -3.70
C VAL A 19 -7.73 -15.64 -3.38
N GLY A 20 -6.97 -16.61 -3.88
CA GLY A 20 -5.51 -16.66 -3.72
C GLY A 20 -4.81 -15.45 -4.33
N ILE A 21 -5.18 -15.05 -5.56
CA ILE A 21 -4.63 -13.86 -6.23
C ILE A 21 -4.99 -12.59 -5.44
N VAL A 22 -6.25 -12.45 -5.00
CA VAL A 22 -6.68 -11.28 -4.21
C VAL A 22 -5.91 -11.20 -2.90
N LEU A 23 -5.73 -12.31 -2.20
CA LEU A 23 -4.91 -12.36 -0.97
C LEU A 23 -3.45 -12.02 -1.25
N LEU A 24 -2.88 -12.47 -2.37
CA LEU A 24 -1.52 -12.14 -2.77
C LEU A 24 -1.38 -10.65 -3.09
N VAL A 25 -2.34 -10.06 -3.80
CA VAL A 25 -2.36 -8.61 -4.08
C VAL A 25 -2.51 -7.81 -2.78
N ILE A 26 -3.41 -8.22 -1.87
CA ILE A 26 -3.55 -7.58 -0.56
C ILE A 26 -2.26 -7.72 0.25
N TRP A 27 -1.64 -8.90 0.26
CA TRP A 27 -0.39 -9.13 0.98
C TRP A 27 0.79 -8.36 0.37
N ALA A 28 0.86 -8.24 -0.95
CA ALA A 28 1.87 -7.43 -1.63
C ALA A 28 1.64 -5.93 -1.40
N ALA A 29 0.39 -5.45 -1.50
CA ALA A 29 0.04 -4.07 -1.20
C ALA A 29 0.29 -3.73 0.28
N ARG A 30 -0.03 -4.66 1.19
CA ARG A 30 0.29 -4.55 2.61
C ARG A 30 1.78 -4.66 2.85
N GLY A 31 2.52 -5.50 2.16
CA GLY A 31 3.98 -5.60 2.26
C GLY A 31 4.71 -4.38 1.68
N VAL A 32 4.15 -3.71 0.68
CA VAL A 32 4.62 -2.41 0.19
C VAL A 32 4.27 -1.29 1.20
N ALA A 33 3.12 -1.39 1.88
CA ALA A 33 2.74 -0.44 2.94
C ALA A 33 3.48 -0.67 4.28
N GLU A 34 3.70 -1.94 4.66
CA GLU A 34 4.35 -2.48 5.86
C GLU A 34 5.87 -2.61 5.67
N GLY A 35 6.38 -2.50 4.44
CA GLY A 35 7.78 -2.22 4.11
C GLY A 35 8.30 -0.88 4.64
N GLY A 36 7.46 -0.11 5.35
CA GLY A 36 7.92 0.87 6.31
C GLY A 36 7.06 0.95 7.57
N GLY A 37 6.72 -0.22 8.14
CA GLY A 37 5.79 -0.36 9.25
C GLY A 37 6.25 -1.27 10.38
N SER A 38 7.53 -1.29 10.75
CA SER A 38 7.94 -1.80 12.07
C SER A 38 9.27 -1.19 12.52
N GLY A 39 9.20 -0.01 13.14
CA GLY A 39 10.33 0.60 13.82
C GLY A 39 10.49 2.07 13.45
N ALA A 40 10.02 2.94 14.33
CA ALA A 40 10.41 4.34 14.49
C ALA A 40 10.56 5.19 13.22
N SER A 41 9.63 6.13 13.01
CA SER A 41 9.94 7.52 12.61
C SER A 41 11.15 7.70 11.68
N SER A 42 11.19 7.01 10.53
CA SER A 42 12.32 7.20 9.62
C SER A 42 12.13 8.55 8.92
N PRO A 43 13.06 9.50 9.06
CA PRO A 43 12.93 10.85 8.49
C PRO A 43 12.65 10.81 6.98
N LYS A 44 13.08 9.75 6.27
CA LYS A 44 12.75 9.51 4.86
C LYS A 44 11.25 9.40 4.56
N ARG A 45 10.46 8.68 5.38
CA ARG A 45 9.02 8.51 5.17
C ARG A 45 8.25 9.78 5.53
N ALA A 46 8.73 10.53 6.52
CA ALA A 46 8.19 11.85 6.86
C ALA A 46 8.48 12.88 5.75
N LEU A 47 9.66 12.84 5.15
CA LEU A 47 10.03 13.67 3.99
C LEU A 47 9.19 13.33 2.76
N GLU A 48 8.96 12.05 2.48
CA GLU A 48 8.15 11.60 1.33
C GLU A 48 6.68 12.08 1.43
N ILE A 49 6.10 12.04 2.63
CA ILE A 49 4.76 12.60 2.90
C ILE A 49 4.76 14.14 2.74
N LEU A 50 5.85 14.80 3.15
CA LEU A 50 5.99 16.25 3.02
C LEU A 50 6.09 16.67 1.55
N ASP A 51 6.88 15.96 0.74
CA ASP A 51 7.01 16.17 -0.70
C ASP A 51 5.67 15.99 -1.43
N GLU A 52 4.90 14.96 -1.06
CA GLU A 52 3.59 14.70 -1.68
C GLU A 52 2.60 15.85 -1.41
N ARG A 53 2.59 16.41 -0.21
CA ARG A 53 1.71 17.55 0.13
C ARG A 53 2.12 18.85 -0.55
N PHE A 54 3.42 19.07 -0.73
CA PHE A 54 3.94 20.19 -1.50
C PHE A 54 3.56 20.08 -2.98
N ALA A 55 3.70 18.88 -3.56
CA ALA A 55 3.28 18.62 -4.94
C ALA A 55 1.77 18.80 -5.16
N ARG A 56 0.95 18.53 -4.13
CA ARG A 56 -0.50 18.80 -4.14
C ARG A 56 -0.85 20.27 -3.93
N GLY A 57 0.12 21.12 -3.56
CA GLY A 57 -0.11 22.53 -3.24
C GLY A 57 -0.84 22.76 -1.91
N GLU A 58 -0.88 21.76 -1.03
CA GLU A 58 -1.51 21.87 0.30
C GLU A 58 -0.65 22.65 1.31
N ILE A 59 0.65 22.79 1.02
CA ILE A 59 1.62 23.53 1.83
C ILE A 59 2.47 24.43 0.93
N ASP A 60 2.80 25.60 1.46
CA ASP A 60 3.62 26.59 0.77
C ASP A 60 5.12 26.27 0.87
N GLU A 61 5.93 26.88 0.00
CA GLU A 61 7.37 26.65 -0.08
C GLU A 61 8.09 26.98 1.24
N GLU A 62 7.69 28.04 1.94
CA GLU A 62 8.27 28.40 3.24
C GLU A 62 8.03 27.31 4.30
N GLU A 63 6.82 26.77 4.33
CA GLU A 63 6.41 25.73 5.28
C GLU A 63 7.10 24.40 4.96
N TYR A 64 7.21 24.06 3.67
CA TYR A 64 7.96 22.91 3.18
C TYR A 64 9.43 22.97 3.62
N ARG A 65 10.13 24.09 3.36
CA ARG A 65 11.56 24.25 3.72
C ARG A 65 11.79 24.15 5.23
N THR A 66 10.88 24.72 6.03
CA THR A 66 10.99 24.70 7.50
C THR A 66 10.86 23.28 8.04
N ARG A 67 9.82 22.55 7.62
CA ARG A 67 9.57 21.17 8.07
C ARG A 67 10.63 20.20 7.55
N ARG A 68 11.11 20.40 6.32
CA ARG A 68 12.19 19.59 5.74
C ARG A 68 13.48 19.69 6.56
N ARG A 69 13.88 20.90 6.96
CA ARG A 69 15.08 21.10 7.79
C ARG A 69 14.97 20.45 9.17
N LEU A 70 13.78 20.48 9.77
CA LEU A 70 13.53 19.83 11.06
C LEU A 70 13.67 18.31 10.96
N LEU A 71 13.20 17.72 9.85
CA LEU A 71 13.29 16.29 9.58
C LEU A 71 14.70 15.84 9.15
N GLU A 72 15.49 16.71 8.51
CA GLU A 72 16.89 16.43 8.16
C GLU A 72 17.84 16.53 9.37
N GLN A 73 17.43 17.22 10.44
CA GLN A 73 18.24 17.40 11.67
C GLN A 73 17.94 16.38 12.79
N SER A 74 17.00 15.45 12.58
CA SER A 74 16.63 14.37 13.53
C SER A 74 17.22 13.02 13.13
#